data_AF-A0A6C1NWC7-F1
#
_entry.id   AF-A0A6C1NWC7-F1
#
_cell.length_a   1.000
_cell.length_b   1.000
_cell.length_c   1.000
_cell.angle_alpha   90.00
_cell.angle_beta   90.00
_cell.angle_gamma   90.00
#
_symmetry.space_group_name_H-M   'P 1'
#
loop_
_entity.id
_entity.type
_entity.pdbx_description
1 polymer ?
#
loop_
_entity_poly.entity_id
_entity_poly.type
_entity_poly.pdbx_seq_one_letter_code
_entity_poly.pdbx_strand_id
1 'polypeptide(L)'
;MHTINWKDAIIAGFLGTLLFDLFGLIMGMGWWDIPALLGEKTGLGLAYGVFGHFSNGILLAILYAGIAPSLWGPAWIRPYIFITAQTVALVWFFMFPLVGAGVAGLNMGIDMAIGSMVRHWVYVIPYIFIINKGLFPKKES
;
A
#
# COMPACT_ATOMS: atom_id res chain seq x y z
N MET A 1 -9.46 -18.58 -16.67
CA MET A 1 -9.33 -18.10 -15.28
C MET A 1 -7.90 -17.62 -15.09
N HIS A 2 -7.73 -16.40 -14.58
CA HIS A 2 -6.42 -15.88 -14.23
C HIS A 2 -5.99 -16.46 -12.87
N THR A 3 -4.73 -16.90 -12.75
CA THR A 3 -4.17 -17.44 -11.50
C THR A 3 -3.12 -16.51 -10.93
N ILE A 4 -3.20 -16.22 -9.64
CA ILE A 4 -2.24 -15.34 -8.96
C ILE A 4 -0.87 -16.04 -8.92
N ASN A 5 0.17 -15.36 -9.40
CA ASN A 5 1.55 -15.75 -9.07
C ASN A 5 1.87 -15.27 -7.65
N TRP A 6 1.68 -16.18 -6.68
CA TRP A 6 1.87 -15.90 -5.26
C TRP A 6 3.27 -15.40 -4.92
N LYS A 7 4.31 -15.98 -5.54
CA LYS A 7 5.69 -15.58 -5.30
C LYS A 7 5.91 -14.12 -5.67
N ASP A 8 5.48 -13.74 -6.87
CA ASP A 8 5.64 -12.38 -7.39
C ASP A 8 4.82 -11.37 -6.57
N ALA A 9 3.59 -11.74 -6.18
CA ALA A 9 2.75 -10.89 -5.34
C ALA A 9 3.37 -10.66 -3.94
N ILE A 10 3.87 -11.72 -3.29
CA ILE A 10 4.52 -11.63 -1.97
C ILE A 10 5.76 -10.74 -2.05
N ILE A 11 6.63 -10.96 -3.05
CA ILE A 11 7.84 -10.15 -3.23
C ILE A 11 7.48 -8.69 -3.50
N ALA A 12 6.51 -8.43 -4.38
CA ALA A 12 6.08 -7.07 -4.70
C ALA A 12 5.49 -6.35 -3.49
N GLY A 13 4.65 -7.01 -2.68
CA GLY A 13 4.08 -6.44 -1.47
C GLY A 13 5.13 -6.15 -0.40
N PHE A 14 6.09 -7.06 -0.21
CA PHE A 14 7.21 -6.84 0.71
C PHE A 14 8.06 -5.63 0.29
N LEU A 15 8.50 -5.59 -0.98
CA LEU A 15 9.30 -4.49 -1.51
C LEU A 15 8.53 -3.16 -1.50
N GLY A 16 7.23 -3.20 -1.81
CA GLY A 16 6.36 -2.03 -1.74
C GLY A 16 6.31 -1.45 -0.34
N THR A 17 6.14 -2.31 0.67
CA THR A 17 6.11 -1.89 2.09
C THR A 17 7.43 -1.27 2.50
N LEU A 18 8.56 -1.87 2.07
CA LEU A 18 9.86 -1.29 2.31
C LEU A 18 10.02 0.10 1.67
N LEU A 19 9.54 0.28 0.43
CA LEU A 19 9.56 1.60 -0.24
C LEU A 19 8.65 2.61 0.45
N PHE A 20 7.51 2.19 0.99
CA PHE A 20 6.61 3.02 1.79
C PHE A 20 7.37 3.60 3.01
N ASP A 21 8.00 2.73 3.80
CA ASP A 21 8.74 3.12 5.01
C ASP A 21 9.97 3.97 4.67
N LEU A 22 10.71 3.59 3.62
CA LEU A 22 11.90 4.32 3.19
C LEU A 22 11.54 5.73 2.69
N PHE A 23 10.46 5.87 1.92
CA PHE A 23 9.97 7.18 1.51
C PHE A 23 9.51 8.00 2.72
N GLY A 24 8.84 7.34 3.68
CA GLY A 24 8.49 7.93 4.96
C GLY A 24 9.67 8.55 5.69
N LEU A 25 10.78 7.81 5.76
CA LEU A 25 12.02 8.26 6.38
C LEU A 25 12.66 9.44 5.62
N ILE A 26 12.82 9.32 4.29
CA ILE A 26 13.47 10.35 3.45
C ILE A 26 12.70 11.68 3.50
N MET A 27 11.38 11.62 3.56
CA MET A 27 10.51 12.81 3.58
C MET A 27 10.29 13.38 4.99
N GLY A 28 10.97 12.85 6.01
CA GLY A 28 10.82 13.32 7.40
C GLY A 28 9.48 12.98 8.06
N MET A 29 8.70 12.08 7.48
CA MET A 29 7.41 11.62 8.01
C MET A 29 7.56 10.46 9.02
N GLY A 30 8.76 9.89 9.16
CA GLY A 30 9.09 8.85 10.15
C GLY A 30 9.51 7.51 9.52
N TRP A 31 10.38 6.79 10.23
CA TRP A 31 10.74 5.40 9.94
C TRP A 31 9.93 4.48 10.84
N TRP A 32 9.22 3.53 10.24
CA TRP A 32 8.36 2.59 10.97
C TRP A 32 7.35 3.28 11.89
N ASP A 33 6.89 4.47 11.52
CA ASP A 33 5.82 5.18 12.23
C ASP A 33 4.53 4.34 12.25
N ILE A 34 4.20 3.68 11.12
CA ILE A 34 3.03 2.82 11.01
C ILE A 34 3.18 1.52 11.80
N PRO A 35 4.27 0.74 11.67
CA PRO A 35 4.55 -0.38 12.57
C PRO A 35 4.50 -0.01 14.06
N ALA A 36 5.11 1.11 14.47
CA ALA A 36 5.09 1.55 15.87
C ALA A 36 3.66 1.82 16.34
N LEU A 37 2.88 2.55 15.53
CA LEU A 37 1.47 2.82 15.81
C LEU A 37 0.65 1.53 15.92
N LEU A 38 0.84 0.58 15.01
CA LEU A 38 0.15 -0.71 15.06
C LEU A 38 0.51 -1.49 16.33
N GLY A 39 1.79 -1.55 16.68
CA GLY A 39 2.27 -2.22 17.89
C GLY A 39 1.72 -1.60 19.18
N GLU A 40 1.60 -0.27 19.22
CA GLU A 40 0.98 0.47 20.32
C GLU A 40 -0.52 0.18 20.43
N LYS A 41 -1.25 0.28 19.31
CA LYS A 41 -2.71 0.08 19.28
C LYS A 41 -3.14 -1.35 19.61
N THR A 42 -2.31 -2.34 19.33
CA THR A 42 -2.60 -3.74 19.71
C THR A 42 -2.04 -4.10 21.09
N GLY A 43 -1.15 -3.30 21.67
CA GLY A 43 -0.43 -3.64 22.90
C GLY A 43 0.58 -4.78 22.73
N LEU A 44 0.87 -5.21 21.50
CA LEU A 44 1.75 -6.34 21.19
C LEU A 44 3.18 -5.90 20.83
N GLY A 45 3.44 -4.59 20.84
CA GLY A 45 4.77 -4.01 20.63
C GLY A 45 5.23 -3.94 19.17
N LEU A 46 6.40 -3.33 18.97
CA LEU A 46 6.91 -2.99 17.64
C LEU A 46 7.09 -4.21 16.73
N ALA A 47 7.58 -5.34 17.27
CA ALA A 47 7.80 -6.55 16.48
C ALA A 47 6.50 -7.01 15.81
N TYR A 48 5.40 -7.08 16.58
CA TYR A 48 4.09 -7.38 16.04
C TYR A 48 3.64 -6.34 15.01
N GLY A 49 3.87 -5.05 15.30
CA GLY A 49 3.57 -3.96 14.38
C GLY A 49 4.26 -4.09 13.02
N VAL A 50 5.55 -4.46 13.01
CA VAL A 50 6.32 -4.70 11.77
C VAL A 50 5.75 -5.89 11.01
N PHE A 51 5.49 -7.01 11.70
CA PHE A 51 4.87 -8.18 11.06
C PHE A 51 3.49 -7.84 10.48
N GLY A 52 2.65 -7.12 11.22
CA GLY A 52 1.34 -6.68 10.78
C GLY A 52 1.42 -5.76 9.56
N HIS A 53 2.33 -4.80 9.57
CA HIS A 53 2.50 -3.85 8.46
C HIS A 53 2.93 -4.56 7.17
N PHE A 54 3.97 -5.40 7.23
CA PHE A 54 4.44 -6.15 6.06
C PHE A 54 3.44 -7.21 5.59
N SER A 55 2.73 -7.88 6.50
CA SER A 55 1.67 -8.82 6.14
C SER A 55 0.52 -8.12 5.43
N ASN A 56 0.12 -6.93 5.87
CA ASN A 56 -0.89 -6.13 5.20
C ASN A 56 -0.42 -5.70 3.80
N GLY A 57 0.84 -5.28 3.68
CA GLY A 57 1.45 -4.95 2.39
C GLY A 57 1.48 -6.13 1.42
N ILE A 58 1.75 -7.34 1.90
CA ILE A 58 1.69 -8.57 1.10
C ILE A 58 0.24 -8.88 0.69
N LEU A 59 -0.71 -8.78 1.63
CA LEU A 59 -2.12 -9.05 1.36
C LEU A 59 -2.67 -8.14 0.26
N LEU A 60 -2.40 -6.84 0.33
CA LEU A 60 -2.81 -5.87 -0.68
C LEU A 60 -2.22 -6.19 -2.07
N ALA A 61 -0.99 -6.70 -2.14
CA ALA A 61 -0.37 -7.13 -3.40
C ALA A 61 -1.10 -8.31 -4.03
N ILE A 62 -1.48 -9.28 -3.20
CA ILE A 62 -2.25 -10.46 -3.61
C ILE A 62 -3.64 -10.03 -4.11
N LEU A 63 -4.31 -9.13 -3.38
CA LEU A 63 -5.60 -8.58 -3.81
C LEU A 63 -5.49 -7.86 -5.16
N TYR A 64 -4.46 -7.02 -5.32
CA TYR A 64 -4.17 -6.38 -6.60
C TYR A 64 -3.98 -7.41 -7.73
N ALA A 65 -3.14 -8.43 -7.52
CA ALA A 65 -2.91 -9.47 -8.52
C ALA A 65 -4.18 -10.22 -8.95
N GLY A 66 -5.16 -10.33 -8.05
CA GLY A 66 -6.48 -10.91 -8.35
C GLY A 66 -7.37 -9.99 -9.17
N ILE A 67 -7.42 -8.70 -8.85
CA ILE A 67 -8.37 -7.75 -9.47
C ILE A 67 -7.80 -6.99 -10.67
N ALA A 68 -6.47 -6.95 -10.84
CA ALA A 68 -5.79 -6.11 -11.82
C ALA A 68 -6.32 -6.27 -13.26
N PRO A 69 -6.65 -7.48 -13.76
CA PRO A 69 -7.25 -7.64 -15.09
C PRO A 69 -8.60 -6.94 -15.27
N SER A 70 -9.33 -6.70 -14.18
CA SER A 70 -10.64 -6.02 -14.18
C SER A 70 -10.52 -4.50 -14.03
N LEU A 71 -9.31 -3.97 -13.75
CA LEU A 71 -9.08 -2.54 -13.64
C LEU A 71 -8.89 -1.93 -15.03
N TRP A 72 -9.43 -0.72 -15.22
CA TRP A 72 -9.32 0.03 -16.46
C TRP A 72 -7.94 0.71 -16.60
N GLY A 73 -7.64 1.15 -17.83
CA GLY A 73 -6.41 1.88 -18.15
C GLY A 73 -5.19 1.00 -18.46
N PRO A 74 -4.06 1.63 -18.81
CA PRO A 74 -2.83 0.93 -19.14
C PRO A 74 -2.25 0.22 -17.90
N ALA A 75 -1.49 -0.85 -18.13
CA ALA A 75 -0.95 -1.70 -17.07
C ALA A 75 -0.23 -0.90 -15.97
N TRP A 76 0.52 0.16 -16.31
CA TRP A 76 1.25 0.95 -15.34
C TRP A 76 0.37 1.85 -14.46
N ILE A 77 -0.84 2.23 -14.89
CA ILE A 77 -1.78 3.07 -14.10
C ILE A 77 -2.61 2.21 -13.12
N ARG A 78 -2.91 0.96 -13.47
CA ARG A 78 -3.80 0.08 -12.69
C ARG A 78 -3.43 -0.03 -11.19
N PRO A 79 -2.14 -0.17 -10.79
CA PRO A 79 -1.79 -0.21 -9.36
C PRO A 79 -2.13 1.09 -8.63
N TYR A 80 -1.99 2.24 -9.29
CA TYR A 80 -2.33 3.54 -8.71
C TYR A 80 -3.84 3.72 -8.52
N ILE A 81 -4.65 3.27 -9.48
CA ILE A 81 -6.12 3.26 -9.33
C ILE A 81 -6.51 2.42 -8.11
N PHE A 82 -5.98 1.20 -8.03
CA PHE A 82 -6.26 0.29 -6.93
C PHE A 82 -5.90 0.91 -5.57
N ILE A 83 -4.66 1.38 -5.42
CA ILE A 83 -4.20 1.86 -4.11
C ILE A 83 -4.82 3.20 -3.72
N THR A 84 -5.16 4.05 -4.70
CA THR A 84 -5.90 5.29 -4.42
C THR A 84 -7.28 4.97 -3.87
N ALA A 85 -8.02 4.04 -4.51
CA ALA A 85 -9.32 3.61 -4.02
C ALA A 85 -9.22 2.98 -2.63
N GLN A 86 -8.22 2.11 -2.41
CA GLN A 86 -7.96 1.50 -1.11
C GLN A 86 -7.59 2.54 -0.05
N THR A 87 -6.77 3.53 -0.38
CA THR A 87 -6.35 4.59 0.56
C THR A 87 -7.54 5.45 0.95
N VAL A 88 -8.35 5.88 -0.01
CA VAL A 88 -9.56 6.66 0.28
C VAL A 88 -10.54 5.85 1.13
N ALA A 89 -10.87 4.64 0.71
CA ALA A 89 -11.89 3.83 1.38
C ALA A 89 -11.44 3.34 2.76
N LEU A 90 -10.23 2.78 2.87
CA LEU A 90 -9.78 2.09 4.07
C LEU A 90 -8.89 2.95 4.97
N VAL A 91 -8.09 3.86 4.42
CA VAL A 91 -7.23 4.71 5.25
C VAL A 91 -7.96 5.99 5.64
N TRP A 92 -8.51 6.73 4.68
CA TRP A 92 -9.09 8.03 4.94
C TRP A 92 -10.49 7.98 5.55
N PHE A 93 -11.35 7.07 5.10
CA PHE A 93 -12.71 6.95 5.63
C PHE A 93 -12.86 5.96 6.77
N PHE A 94 -11.89 5.06 6.96
CA PHE A 94 -11.98 4.05 8.00
C PHE A 94 -10.87 4.17 9.04
N MET A 95 -9.60 3.95 8.67
CA MET A 95 -8.49 3.90 9.64
C MET A 95 -8.28 5.25 10.35
N PHE A 96 -8.10 6.34 9.62
CA PHE A 96 -7.82 7.65 10.21
C PHE A 96 -8.93 8.14 11.17
N PRO A 97 -10.23 8.05 10.83
CA PRO A 97 -11.29 8.29 11.80
C PRO A 97 -11.21 7.38 13.03
N LEU A 98 -10.94 6.08 12.83
CA LEU A 98 -10.85 5.10 13.92
C LEU A 98 -9.74 5.45 14.94
N VAL A 99 -8.64 6.07 14.50
CA VAL A 99 -7.56 6.52 15.38
C VAL A 99 -7.66 7.99 15.81
N GLY A 100 -8.78 8.66 15.51
CA GLY A 100 -9.03 10.05 15.92
C GLY A 100 -8.40 11.13 15.02
N ALA A 101 -7.74 10.74 13.93
CA ALA A 101 -7.14 11.68 12.97
C ALA A 101 -8.19 12.35 12.03
N GLY A 102 -9.45 11.91 12.09
CA GLY A 102 -10.54 12.44 11.27
C GLY A 102 -10.52 11.94 9.83
N VAL A 103 -11.48 12.37 9.01
CA VAL A 103 -11.56 11.99 7.60
C VAL A 103 -10.33 12.51 6.86
N ALA A 104 -9.66 11.62 6.11
CA ALA A 104 -8.40 11.91 5.42
C ALA A 104 -7.25 12.39 6.32
N GLY A 105 -7.38 12.28 7.65
CA GLY A 105 -6.36 12.74 8.59
C GLY A 105 -6.42 14.24 8.85
N LEU A 106 -7.50 14.92 8.46
CA LEU A 106 -7.59 16.39 8.49
C LEU A 106 -7.51 17.00 9.90
N ASN A 107 -7.77 16.25 10.97
CA ASN A 107 -7.55 16.75 12.34
C ASN A 107 -6.05 16.89 12.67
N MET A 108 -5.19 16.21 11.92
CA MET A 108 -3.72 16.25 12.06
C MET A 108 -3.05 17.16 11.02
N GLY A 109 -3.85 17.78 10.13
CA GLY A 109 -3.37 18.67 9.07
C GLY A 109 -3.43 18.06 7.66
N ILE A 110 -3.38 18.92 6.64
CA ILE A 110 -3.48 18.53 5.23
C ILE A 110 -2.29 17.65 4.78
N ASP A 111 -1.14 17.83 5.41
CA ASP A 111 0.07 17.05 5.13
C ASP A 111 -0.13 15.56 5.39
N MET A 112 -1.00 15.18 6.34
CA MET A 112 -1.30 13.78 6.60
C MET A 112 -2.12 13.14 5.46
N ALA A 113 -3.06 13.90 4.88
CA ALA A 113 -3.81 13.45 3.72
C ALA A 113 -2.87 13.22 2.53
N ILE A 114 -2.04 14.23 2.20
CA ILE A 114 -1.11 14.17 1.07
C ILE A 114 -0.04 13.10 1.30
N GLY A 115 0.62 13.12 2.46
CA GLY A 115 1.69 12.20 2.82
C GLY A 115 1.24 10.75 2.80
N SER A 116 0.04 10.46 3.35
CA SER A 116 -0.53 9.11 3.28
C SER A 116 -0.77 8.65 1.86
N MET A 117 -1.36 9.48 0.99
CA MET A 117 -1.59 9.10 -0.41
C MET A 117 -0.29 8.87 -1.18
N VAL A 118 0.68 9.78 -1.06
CA VAL A 118 1.95 9.67 -1.79
C VAL A 118 2.76 8.46 -1.34
N ARG A 119 2.80 8.15 -0.03
CA ARG A 119 3.43 6.91 0.46
C ARG A 119 2.79 5.66 -0.16
N HIS A 120 1.47 5.64 -0.32
CA HIS A 120 0.75 4.53 -0.96
C HIS A 120 1.00 4.45 -2.49
N TRP A 121 1.20 5.57 -3.16
CA TRP A 121 1.63 5.57 -4.57
C TRP A 121 3.05 5.03 -4.73
N VAL A 122 3.97 5.38 -3.82
CA VAL A 122 5.33 4.82 -3.82
C VAL A 122 5.31 3.30 -3.55
N TYR A 123 4.45 2.87 -2.62
CA TYR A 123 4.25 1.47 -2.29
C TYR A 123 3.91 0.57 -3.50
N VAL A 124 3.11 1.05 -4.45
CA VAL A 124 2.70 0.22 -5.62
C VAL A 124 3.69 0.21 -6.78
N ILE A 125 4.80 0.96 -6.71
CA ILE A 125 5.80 0.97 -7.78
C ILE A 125 6.27 -0.46 -8.17
N PRO A 126 6.60 -1.37 -7.23
CA PRO A 126 7.00 -2.73 -7.56
C PRO A 126 5.92 -3.53 -8.32
N TYR A 127 4.64 -3.17 -8.18
CA TYR A 127 3.54 -3.92 -8.81
C TYR A 127 3.58 -3.76 -10.33
N ILE A 128 4.05 -2.61 -10.79
CA ILE A 128 4.22 -2.30 -12.22
C ILE A 128 5.26 -3.24 -12.84
N PHE A 129 6.36 -3.50 -12.13
CA PHE A 129 7.51 -4.22 -12.70
C PHE A 129 7.50 -5.72 -12.41
N ILE A 130 6.82 -6.15 -11.34
CA ILE A 130 6.81 -7.54 -10.88
C ILE A 130 5.47 -8.20 -11.25
N ILE A 131 4.38 -7.72 -10.65
CA ILE A 131 3.05 -8.31 -10.86
C ILE A 131 2.61 -8.11 -12.31
N ASN A 132 2.56 -6.86 -12.78
CA ASN A 132 2.03 -6.53 -14.11
C ASN A 132 2.87 -7.09 -15.25
N LYS A 133 4.17 -7.33 -15.05
CA LYS A 133 5.03 -7.98 -16.04
C LYS A 133 4.55 -9.39 -16.36
N GLY A 134 4.04 -10.11 -15.37
CA GLY A 134 3.43 -11.43 -15.54
C GLY A 134 1.99 -11.38 -16.03
N LEU A 135 1.20 -10.40 -15.58
CA LEU A 135 -0.22 -10.27 -15.94
C LEU A 135 -0.46 -9.72 -17.34
N PHE A 136 0.35 -8.75 -17.74
CA PHE A 136 0.25 -8.02 -18.98
C PHE A 136 1.61 -8.09 -19.71
N PRO A 137 2.08 -9.31 -20.03
CA PRO A 137 3.29 -9.46 -20.82
C PRO A 137 3.06 -8.74 -22.13
N LYS A 138 3.96 -7.83 -22.51
CA LYS A 138 3.85 -6.99 -23.72
C LYS A 138 3.31 -7.81 -24.91
N LYS A 139 2.04 -7.63 -25.22
CA LYS A 139 1.52 -7.61 -26.59
C LYS A 139 1.04 -6.18 -26.80
N GLU A 140 1.37 -5.63 -27.97
CA GLU A 140 1.04 -4.26 -28.45
C GLU A 140 2.09 -3.22 -28.01
N SER A 141 3.04 -2.84 -28.89
CA SER A 141 2.95 -2.00 -30.10
C SER A 141 2.78 -0.52 -29.76
#